data_AF-A0A1Q3BK03-F1
#
_entry.id   AF-A0A1Q3BK03-F1
#
_cell.length_a   1.000
_cell.length_b   1.000
_cell.length_c   1.000
_cell.angle_alpha   90.00
_cell.angle_beta   90.00
_cell.angle_gamma   90.00
#
_symmetry.space_group_name_H-M   'P 1'
#
loop_
_entity.id
_entity.type
_entity.pdbx_description
1 polymer ?
#
loop_
_entity_poly.entity_id
_entity_poly.type
_entity_poly.pdbx_seq_one_letter_code
_entity_poly.pdbx_strand_id
1 'polypeptide(L)'
;YNSVLNSVKLHNEKWLDKDIFVSNIASIKSWLENMGWFDYLCSSHNIYPRLVKLFYANLEKTTTCVAKSFILGNHVEISPKIIAETLGIPCSCITHFNDIEKSDALKICLERSDFNPLITVTSSHFPIATRILFLIIINTLLPRECSHTLPSERDLKLVACIKNDTLVNLPYLIINHMLSRSNHIPYPMLISRIL
;
A
#
# COMPACT_ATOMS: atom_id res chain seq x y z
N TYR A 1 -16.56 23.69 -21.90
CA TYR A 1 -15.32 22.91 -21.96
C TYR A 1 -14.15 23.87 -21.93
N ASN A 2 -13.62 24.17 -20.75
CA ASN A 2 -12.34 24.86 -20.49
C ASN A 2 -12.18 24.92 -18.96
N SER A 3 -11.53 23.92 -18.37
CA SER A 3 -11.21 23.95 -16.94
C SER A 3 -9.96 24.78 -16.74
N VAL A 4 -10.14 25.92 -16.08
CA VAL A 4 -9.08 26.77 -15.51
C VAL A 4 -8.30 25.94 -14.49
N LEU A 5 -7.07 25.57 -14.83
CA LEU A 5 -6.09 25.07 -13.87
C LEU A 5 -5.61 26.27 -13.05
N ASN A 6 -6.17 26.42 -11.85
CA ASN A 6 -5.69 27.40 -10.88
C ASN A 6 -4.22 27.11 -10.55
N SER A 7 -3.35 28.04 -10.92
CA SER A 7 -1.93 28.03 -10.62
C SER A 7 -1.72 28.11 -9.10
N VAL A 8 -1.33 27.00 -8.49
CA VAL A 8 -0.82 27.00 -7.11
C VAL A 8 0.61 27.52 -7.14
N LYS A 9 0.79 28.74 -6.65
CA LYS A 9 2.09 29.40 -6.49
C LYS A 9 2.88 28.65 -5.41
N LEU A 10 3.77 27.74 -5.79
CA LEU A 10 4.71 27.10 -4.87
C LEU A 10 5.89 28.05 -4.64
N HIS A 11 6.08 28.46 -3.38
CA HIS A 11 7.16 29.34 -2.95
C HIS A 11 8.48 28.55 -2.92
N ASN A 12 9.13 28.45 -4.09
CA ASN A 12 10.57 28.22 -4.32
C ASN A 12 10.74 27.78 -5.77
N GLU A 13 11.54 28.53 -6.55
CA GLU A 13 11.78 28.37 -7.98
C GLU A 13 12.52 27.04 -8.33
N LYS A 14 11.84 25.91 -8.16
CA LYS A 14 12.23 24.64 -8.77
C LYS A 14 11.09 24.17 -9.66
N TRP A 15 11.26 24.38 -10.96
CA TRP A 15 10.47 23.69 -11.96
C TRP A 15 10.77 22.20 -11.81
N LEU A 16 9.77 21.43 -11.40
CA LEU A 16 9.83 19.98 -11.57
C LEU A 16 9.90 19.75 -13.07
N ASP A 17 11.02 19.24 -13.56
CA ASP A 17 11.21 18.94 -14.97
C ASP A 17 10.05 18.04 -15.43
N LYS A 18 9.36 18.48 -16.48
CA LYS A 18 8.13 17.83 -16.96
C LYS A 18 8.41 16.39 -17.36
N ASP A 19 9.55 16.14 -18.01
CA ASP A 19 9.90 14.82 -18.52
C ASP A 19 10.28 13.90 -17.37
N ILE A 20 10.99 14.42 -16.35
CA ILE A 20 11.25 13.69 -15.09
C ILE A 20 9.92 13.33 -14.40
N PHE A 21 8.97 14.25 -14.31
CA PHE A 21 7.68 13.95 -13.69
C PHE A 21 6.90 12.87 -14.46
N VAL A 22 6.77 13.04 -15.78
CA VAL A 22 6.06 12.08 -16.64
C VAL A 22 6.72 10.71 -16.58
N SER A 23 8.05 10.64 -16.63
CA SER A 23 8.80 9.38 -16.53
C SER A 23 8.57 8.69 -15.19
N ASN A 24 8.64 9.41 -14.07
CA ASN A 24 8.40 8.81 -12.75
C ASN A 24 6.98 8.25 -12.64
N ILE A 25 5.98 8.99 -13.12
CA ILE A 25 4.58 8.53 -13.11
C ILE A 25 4.39 7.30 -14.02
N ALA A 26 5.02 7.28 -15.19
CA ALA A 26 4.97 6.13 -16.09
C ALA A 26 5.56 4.87 -15.46
N SER A 27 6.71 4.98 -14.79
CA SER A 27 7.33 3.85 -14.09
C SER A 27 6.44 3.30 -12.97
N ILE A 28 5.88 4.19 -12.13
CA ILE A 28 4.98 3.78 -11.04
C ILE A 28 3.74 3.11 -11.58
N LYS A 29 3.13 3.68 -12.63
CA LYS A 29 1.96 3.10 -13.30
C LYS A 29 2.27 1.69 -13.79
N SER A 30 3.37 1.53 -14.55
CA SER A 30 3.80 0.23 -15.08
C SER A 30 3.96 -0.82 -13.97
N TRP A 31 4.67 -0.48 -12.88
CA TRP A 31 4.83 -1.39 -11.74
C TRP A 31 3.49 -1.80 -11.11
N LEU A 32 2.56 -0.85 -10.95
CA LEU A 32 1.25 -1.13 -10.34
C LEU A 32 0.32 -1.90 -11.28
N GLU A 33 0.41 -1.70 -12.60
CA GLU A 33 -0.29 -2.50 -13.61
C GLU A 33 0.22 -3.94 -13.62
N ASN A 34 1.54 -4.14 -13.57
CA ASN A 34 2.15 -5.48 -13.48
C ASN A 34 1.67 -6.26 -12.25
N MET A 35 1.49 -5.58 -11.12
CA MET A 35 0.96 -6.18 -9.90
C MET A 35 -0.56 -6.44 -9.96
N GLY A 36 -1.26 -5.85 -10.95
CA GLY A 36 -2.72 -5.85 -11.02
C GLY A 36 -3.39 -4.97 -9.96
N TRP A 37 -2.71 -3.95 -9.44
CA TRP A 37 -3.21 -3.09 -8.35
C TRP A 37 -3.64 -1.70 -8.81
N PHE A 38 -3.30 -1.31 -10.04
CA PHE A 38 -3.52 0.04 -10.55
C PHE A 38 -5.00 0.44 -10.52
N ASP A 39 -5.89 -0.39 -11.08
CA ASP A 39 -7.33 -0.10 -11.11
C ASP A 39 -7.95 0.01 -9.71
N TYR A 40 -7.50 -0.84 -8.79
CA TYR A 40 -7.90 -0.75 -7.38
C TYR A 40 -7.49 0.60 -6.78
N LEU A 41 -6.24 1.03 -6.96
CA LEU A 41 -5.71 2.29 -6.42
C LEU A 41 -6.39 3.52 -7.03
N CYS A 42 -6.88 3.43 -8.26
CA CYS A 42 -7.65 4.48 -8.93
C CYS A 42 -9.15 4.46 -8.59
N SER A 43 -9.64 3.39 -7.96
CA SER A 43 -11.06 3.26 -7.64
C SER A 43 -11.46 4.15 -6.46
N SER A 44 -12.67 4.73 -6.53
CA SER A 44 -13.28 5.47 -5.43
C SER A 44 -14.60 4.83 -5.02
N HIS A 45 -14.82 4.73 -3.71
CA HIS A 45 -16.04 4.14 -3.16
C HIS A 45 -16.50 4.94 -1.94
N ASN A 46 -17.80 4.92 -1.70
CA ASN A 46 -18.39 5.53 -0.52
C ASN A 46 -17.90 4.79 0.73
N ILE A 47 -17.53 5.57 1.74
CA ILE A 47 -17.18 5.05 3.06
C ILE A 47 -18.43 5.15 3.93
N TYR A 48 -18.77 4.07 4.64
CA TYR A 48 -19.86 4.02 5.62
C TYR A 48 -19.28 3.95 7.04
N PRO A 49 -18.93 5.09 7.69
CA PRO A 49 -18.11 5.08 8.90
C PRO A 49 -18.74 4.34 10.07
N ARG A 50 -20.08 4.32 10.15
CA ARG A 50 -20.81 3.59 11.21
C ARG A 50 -20.63 2.08 11.08
N LEU A 51 -20.77 1.54 9.87
CA LEU A 51 -20.58 0.11 9.60
C LEU A 51 -19.13 -0.30 9.83
N VAL A 52 -18.18 0.50 9.35
CA VAL A 52 -16.76 0.26 9.56
C VAL A 52 -16.42 0.23 11.06
N LYS A 53 -16.90 1.20 11.84
CA LYS A 53 -16.69 1.21 13.30
C LYS A 53 -17.28 -0.01 13.99
N LEU A 54 -18.49 -0.43 13.62
CA LEU A 54 -19.11 -1.65 14.15
C LEU A 54 -18.32 -2.91 13.79
N PHE A 55 -17.80 -2.99 12.55
CA PHE A 55 -16.96 -4.09 12.11
C PHE A 55 -15.73 -4.24 13.01
N TYR A 56 -14.98 -3.16 13.21
CA TYR A 56 -13.75 -3.19 14.01
C TYR A 56 -14.01 -3.36 15.51
N ALA A 57 -15.11 -2.80 16.03
CA ALA A 57 -15.48 -2.94 17.44
C ALA A 57 -15.83 -4.40 17.81
N ASN A 58 -16.35 -5.18 16.86
CA ASN A 58 -16.74 -6.57 17.05
C ASN A 58 -15.80 -7.57 16.37
N LEU A 59 -14.60 -7.13 15.95
CA LEU A 59 -13.63 -7.99 15.28
C LEU A 59 -13.11 -9.05 16.25
N GLU A 60 -13.32 -10.31 15.92
CA GLU A 60 -12.88 -11.45 16.72
C GLU A 60 -11.37 -11.62 16.66
N LYS A 61 -10.78 -12.06 17.78
CA LYS A 61 -9.38 -12.50 17.80
C LYS A 61 -9.30 -13.90 17.19
N THR A 62 -8.70 -13.99 16.01
CA THR A 62 -8.51 -15.25 15.29
C THR A 62 -7.03 -15.54 15.11
N THR A 63 -6.65 -16.83 15.08
CA THR A 63 -5.31 -17.28 14.69
C THR A 63 -5.22 -17.62 13.20
N THR A 64 -6.37 -17.65 12.53
CA THR A 64 -6.52 -17.90 11.09
C THR A 64 -6.46 -16.59 10.31
N CYS A 65 -6.02 -16.63 9.04
CA CYS A 65 -6.03 -15.47 8.14
C CYS A 65 -7.45 -15.17 7.60
N VAL A 66 -8.41 -14.98 8.50
CA VAL A 66 -9.81 -14.64 8.22
C VAL A 66 -10.27 -13.67 9.31
N ALA A 67 -10.79 -12.53 8.88
CA ALA A 67 -11.38 -11.53 9.77
C ALA A 67 -12.86 -11.85 9.99
N LYS A 68 -13.26 -12.04 11.24
CA LYS A 68 -14.64 -12.36 11.63
C LYS A 68 -15.20 -11.25 12.50
N SER A 69 -16.43 -10.82 12.23
CA SER A 69 -17.10 -9.77 13.00
C SER A 69 -18.61 -9.99 13.02
N PHE A 70 -19.26 -9.60 14.11
CA PHE A 70 -20.72 -9.64 14.22
C PHE A 70 -21.31 -8.23 14.11
N ILE A 71 -22.11 -7.98 13.08
CA ILE A 71 -22.61 -6.65 12.74
C ILE A 71 -24.10 -6.73 12.44
N LEU A 72 -24.91 -5.92 13.15
CA LEU A 72 -26.35 -5.79 12.91
C LEU A 72 -27.12 -7.13 12.84
N GLY A 73 -26.72 -8.12 13.66
CA GLY A 73 -27.36 -9.44 13.68
C GLY A 73 -26.74 -10.48 12.75
N ASN A 74 -25.72 -10.13 11.95
CA ASN A 74 -25.10 -11.01 10.97
C ASN A 74 -23.64 -11.31 11.31
N HIS A 75 -23.23 -12.56 11.11
CA HIS A 75 -21.81 -12.94 11.10
C HIS A 75 -21.19 -12.62 9.74
N VAL A 76 -20.14 -11.80 9.76
CA VAL A 76 -19.36 -11.43 8.58
C VAL A 76 -18.01 -12.12 8.66
N GLU A 77 -17.62 -12.78 7.59
CA GLU A 77 -16.27 -13.33 7.42
C GLU A 77 -15.61 -12.72 6.19
N ILE A 78 -14.44 -12.12 6.36
CA ILE A 78 -13.64 -11.56 5.27
C ILE A 78 -12.35 -12.38 5.15
N SER A 79 -12.23 -13.07 4.03
CA SER A 79 -11.04 -13.84 3.64
C SER A 79 -10.23 -13.10 2.56
N PRO A 80 -8.95 -13.47 2.32
CA PRO A 80 -8.18 -12.93 1.21
C PRO A 80 -8.91 -13.08 -0.14
N LYS A 81 -9.64 -14.18 -0.34
CA LYS A 81 -10.41 -14.42 -1.57
C LYS A 81 -11.53 -13.40 -1.75
N ILE A 82 -12.28 -13.09 -0.70
CA ILE A 82 -13.34 -12.06 -0.75
C ILE A 82 -12.74 -10.69 -1.10
N ILE A 83 -11.59 -10.34 -0.52
CA ILE A 83 -10.89 -9.09 -0.86
C ILE A 83 -10.46 -9.07 -2.31
N ALA A 84 -9.88 -10.17 -2.81
CA ALA A 84 -9.44 -10.27 -4.20
C ALA A 84 -10.59 -10.10 -5.19
N GLU A 85 -11.70 -10.78 -4.96
CA GLU A 85 -12.93 -10.66 -5.76
C GLU A 85 -13.51 -9.25 -5.71
N THR A 86 -13.53 -8.66 -4.51
CA THR A 86 -14.04 -7.30 -4.30
C THR A 86 -13.18 -6.27 -5.03
N LEU A 87 -11.86 -6.39 -4.95
CA LEU A 87 -10.93 -5.41 -5.53
C LEU A 87 -10.58 -5.69 -6.99
N GLY A 88 -10.90 -6.87 -7.51
CA GLY A 88 -10.49 -7.31 -8.85
C GLY A 88 -8.99 -7.55 -8.98
N ILE A 89 -8.32 -7.98 -7.91
CA ILE A 89 -6.86 -8.16 -7.85
C ILE A 89 -6.44 -9.63 -7.66
N PRO A 90 -5.21 -10.02 -8.02
CA PRO A 90 -4.72 -11.37 -7.80
C PRO A 90 -4.69 -11.79 -6.31
N CYS A 91 -5.04 -13.05 -6.02
CA CYS A 91 -5.06 -13.63 -4.66
C CYS A 91 -4.00 -14.75 -4.46
N SER A 92 -3.04 -14.86 -5.37
CA SER A 92 -1.98 -15.87 -5.37
C SER A 92 -0.61 -15.20 -5.20
N CYS A 93 0.46 -16.00 -5.29
CA CYS A 93 1.87 -15.57 -5.17
C CYS A 93 2.37 -15.42 -3.72
N ILE A 94 3.55 -14.82 -3.55
CA ILE A 94 4.25 -14.84 -2.26
C ILE A 94 3.48 -14.07 -1.19
N THR A 95 3.54 -14.60 0.04
CA THR A 95 2.86 -14.06 1.22
C THR A 95 3.84 -13.60 2.31
N HIS A 96 5.09 -14.04 2.22
CA HIS A 96 6.19 -13.69 3.10
C HIS A 96 7.40 -13.20 2.30
N PHE A 97 8.29 -12.47 2.97
CA PHE A 97 9.48 -11.88 2.36
C PHE A 97 10.78 -12.41 2.97
N ASN A 98 10.75 -13.63 3.49
CA ASN A 98 11.90 -14.20 4.21
C ASN A 98 13.11 -14.42 3.28
N ASP A 99 12.87 -14.72 2.02
CA ASP A 99 13.91 -14.98 1.01
C ASP A 99 14.57 -13.70 0.48
N ILE A 100 14.07 -12.53 0.88
CA ILE A 100 14.62 -11.23 0.48
C ILE A 100 15.41 -10.68 1.67
N GLU A 101 16.71 -10.51 1.51
CA GLU A 101 17.51 -9.83 2.53
C GLU A 101 17.19 -8.33 2.59
N LYS A 102 17.24 -7.74 3.79
CA LYS A 102 17.04 -6.29 3.97
C LYS A 102 18.06 -5.47 3.17
N SER A 103 19.30 -5.93 3.12
CA SER A 103 20.41 -5.35 2.34
C SER A 103 20.08 -5.25 0.85
N ASP A 104 19.56 -6.33 0.27
CA ASP A 104 19.21 -6.39 -1.14
C ASP A 104 17.97 -5.55 -1.46
N ALA A 105 16.96 -5.59 -0.58
CA ALA A 105 15.82 -4.69 -0.70
C ALA A 105 16.25 -3.21 -0.67
N LEU A 106 17.22 -2.84 0.17
CA LEU A 106 17.76 -1.47 0.22
C LEU A 106 18.48 -1.08 -1.07
N LYS A 107 19.31 -1.96 -1.65
CA LYS A 107 19.98 -1.69 -2.93
C LYS A 107 18.97 -1.42 -4.04
N ILE A 108 17.90 -2.21 -4.11
CA ILE A 108 16.81 -2.05 -5.09
C ILE A 108 16.04 -0.74 -4.83
N CYS A 109 15.73 -0.42 -3.57
CA CYS A 109 15.03 0.81 -3.22
C CYS A 109 15.86 2.07 -3.54
N LEU A 110 17.18 2.02 -3.32
CA LEU A 110 18.08 3.15 -3.53
C LEU A 110 18.58 3.28 -4.98
N GLU A 111 18.41 2.24 -5.80
CA GLU A 111 18.94 2.16 -7.18
C GLU A 111 20.46 2.32 -7.25
N ARG A 112 21.17 1.90 -6.19
CA ARG A 112 22.64 1.94 -6.12
C ARG A 112 23.20 0.85 -5.21
N SER A 113 24.40 0.38 -5.53
CA SER A 113 25.10 -0.69 -4.81
C SER A 113 26.08 -0.19 -3.74
N ASP A 114 26.46 1.08 -3.78
CA ASP A 114 27.52 1.72 -2.97
C ASP A 114 26.98 2.42 -1.71
N PHE A 115 26.08 1.75 -0.98
CA PHE A 115 25.47 2.31 0.23
C PHE A 115 26.19 1.81 1.50
N ASN A 116 26.52 2.73 2.41
CA ASN A 116 27.08 2.39 3.73
C ASN A 116 25.97 1.86 4.66
N PRO A 117 25.98 0.57 5.05
CA PRO A 117 24.94 -0.04 5.88
C PRO A 117 24.81 0.55 7.28
N LEU A 118 25.80 1.34 7.73
CA LEU A 118 25.77 2.04 9.02
C LEU A 118 24.89 3.31 9.00
N ILE A 119 24.53 3.82 7.82
CA ILE A 119 23.72 5.04 7.70
C ILE A 119 22.23 4.66 7.79
N THR A 120 21.49 5.37 8.65
CA THR A 120 20.02 5.25 8.71
C THR A 120 19.40 5.78 7.41
N VAL A 121 18.87 4.87 6.60
CA VAL A 121 18.17 5.22 5.36
C VAL A 121 16.76 5.68 5.67
N THR A 122 16.47 6.93 5.32
CA THR A 122 15.12 7.50 5.31
C THR A 122 14.57 7.58 3.90
N SER A 123 13.25 7.76 3.75
CA SER A 123 12.58 7.86 2.45
C SER A 123 13.08 9.02 1.58
N SER A 124 13.70 10.05 2.16
CA SER A 124 14.32 11.16 1.41
C SER A 124 15.52 10.72 0.58
N HIS A 125 16.15 9.59 0.92
CA HIS A 125 17.26 9.02 0.15
C HIS A 125 16.79 8.25 -1.08
N PHE A 126 15.50 7.95 -1.19
CA PHE A 126 14.96 7.22 -2.34
C PHE A 126 14.83 8.12 -3.58
N PRO A 127 15.12 7.56 -4.77
CA PRO A 127 14.71 8.16 -6.04
C PRO A 127 13.21 8.53 -6.03
N ILE A 128 12.82 9.53 -6.82
CA ILE A 128 11.46 10.11 -6.78
C ILE A 128 10.39 9.04 -6.99
N ALA A 129 10.50 8.20 -8.03
CA ALA A 129 9.56 7.12 -8.28
C ALA A 129 9.45 6.14 -7.10
N THR A 130 10.59 5.68 -6.57
CA THR A 130 10.63 4.75 -5.44
C THR A 130 10.03 5.36 -4.17
N ARG A 131 10.27 6.66 -3.93
CA ARG A 131 9.67 7.39 -2.81
C ARG A 131 8.15 7.50 -2.94
N ILE A 132 7.64 7.80 -4.14
CA ILE A 132 6.19 7.85 -4.37
C ILE A 132 5.57 6.46 -4.19
N LEU A 133 6.18 5.41 -4.74
CA LEU A 133 5.73 4.03 -4.54
C LEU A 133 5.70 3.64 -3.05
N PHE A 134 6.77 3.97 -2.31
CA PHE A 134 6.82 3.78 -0.87
C PHE A 134 5.68 4.51 -0.15
N LEU A 135 5.38 5.76 -0.54
CA LEU A 135 4.25 6.52 0.01
C LEU A 135 2.91 5.85 -0.30
N ILE A 136 2.70 5.34 -1.51
CA ILE A 136 1.47 4.58 -1.87
C ILE A 136 1.33 3.35 -0.96
N ILE A 137 2.42 2.62 -0.72
CA ILE A 137 2.41 1.44 0.14
C ILE A 137 1.98 1.80 1.56
N ILE A 138 2.62 2.77 2.19
CA ILE A 138 2.41 3.06 3.62
C ILE A 138 1.17 3.91 3.92
N ASN A 139 0.56 4.52 2.92
CA ASN A 139 -0.67 5.31 3.08
C ASN A 139 -1.92 4.57 2.60
N THR A 140 -1.79 3.67 1.63
CA THR A 140 -2.95 3.06 0.97
C THR A 140 -2.95 1.53 1.07
N LEU A 141 -1.85 0.87 0.70
CA LEU A 141 -1.83 -0.61 0.63
C LEU A 141 -1.70 -1.27 2.01
N LEU A 142 -0.85 -0.71 2.87
CA LEU A 142 -0.58 -1.17 4.24
C LEU A 142 -0.46 0.08 5.14
N PRO A 143 -1.57 0.79 5.40
CA PRO A 143 -1.57 2.08 6.07
C PRO A 143 -0.95 2.03 7.47
N ARG A 144 -0.02 2.94 7.75
CA ARG A 144 0.65 3.04 9.05
C ARG A 144 0.38 4.37 9.71
N GLU A 145 0.27 4.36 11.03
CA GLU A 145 0.19 5.59 11.83
C GLU A 145 1.57 6.15 12.23
N CYS A 146 2.63 5.35 12.13
CA CYS A 146 3.98 5.76 12.46
C CYS A 146 4.60 6.66 11.38
N SER A 147 5.79 7.21 11.68
CA SER A 147 6.54 8.07 10.76
C SER A 147 6.63 7.52 9.33
N HIS A 148 6.23 8.36 8.38
CA HIS A 148 6.39 8.11 6.95
C HIS A 148 7.82 8.38 6.43
N THR A 149 8.76 8.69 7.33
CA THR A 149 10.15 8.98 6.95
C THR A 149 11.07 7.77 7.06
N LEU A 150 10.80 6.83 7.97
CA LEU A 150 11.65 5.67 8.20
C LEU A 150 11.00 4.40 7.62
N PRO A 151 11.54 3.83 6.54
CA PRO A 151 11.02 2.61 5.95
C PRO A 151 11.31 1.43 6.89
N SER A 152 10.29 0.61 7.18
CA SER A 152 10.55 -0.66 7.87
C SER A 152 11.06 -1.71 6.89
N GLU A 153 11.60 -2.80 7.43
CA GLU A 153 12.05 -3.93 6.63
C GLU A 153 10.94 -4.49 5.72
N ARG A 154 9.70 -4.61 6.22
CA ARG A 154 8.56 -5.06 5.41
C ARG A 154 8.27 -4.12 4.23
N ASP A 155 8.39 -2.81 4.43
CA ASP A 155 8.13 -1.83 3.36
C ASP A 155 9.20 -1.92 2.27
N LEU A 156 10.47 -1.99 2.70
CA LEU A 156 11.60 -2.13 1.79
C LEU A 156 11.45 -3.37 0.91
N LYS A 157 11.13 -4.50 1.53
CA LYS A 157 10.95 -5.77 0.81
C LYS A 157 9.75 -5.72 -0.14
N LEU A 158 8.66 -5.07 0.25
CA LEU A 158 7.50 -4.91 -0.63
C LEU A 158 7.81 -3.99 -1.83
N VAL A 159 8.49 -2.86 -1.61
CA VAL A 159 8.98 -2.00 -2.70
C VAL A 159 9.89 -2.79 -3.64
N ALA A 160 10.81 -3.59 -3.09
CA ALA A 160 11.73 -4.41 -3.87
C ALA A 160 10.98 -5.46 -4.72
N CYS A 161 9.96 -6.12 -4.16
CA CYS A 161 9.11 -7.05 -4.92
C CYS A 161 8.44 -6.34 -6.10
N ILE A 162 7.85 -5.17 -5.86
CA ILE A 162 7.12 -4.42 -6.89
C ILE A 162 8.06 -4.00 -8.03
N LYS A 163 9.25 -3.50 -7.70
CA LYS A 163 10.23 -3.05 -8.70
C LYS A 163 10.87 -4.19 -9.51
N ASN A 164 10.92 -5.40 -8.95
CA ASN A 164 11.46 -6.59 -9.60
C ASN A 164 10.38 -7.47 -10.26
N ASP A 165 9.14 -6.97 -10.36
CA ASP A 165 7.99 -7.72 -10.90
C ASP A 165 7.70 -9.05 -10.16
N THR A 166 8.10 -9.15 -8.89
CA THR A 166 7.74 -10.28 -8.03
C THR A 166 6.31 -10.08 -7.52
N LEU A 167 5.36 -10.82 -8.08
CA LEU A 167 3.95 -10.75 -7.70
C LEU A 167 3.73 -11.09 -6.22
N VAL A 168 2.91 -10.28 -5.54
CA VAL A 168 2.63 -10.40 -4.11
C VAL A 168 1.14 -10.59 -3.86
N ASN A 169 0.79 -11.45 -2.91
CA ASN A 169 -0.58 -11.66 -2.47
C ASN A 169 -1.06 -10.51 -1.57
N LEU A 170 -1.39 -9.36 -2.16
CA LEU A 170 -1.88 -8.18 -1.44
C LEU A 170 -3.12 -8.48 -0.56
N PRO A 171 -4.14 -9.23 -1.02
CA PRO A 171 -5.27 -9.59 -0.17
C PRO A 171 -4.88 -10.27 1.16
N TYR A 172 -3.90 -11.18 1.10
CA TYR A 172 -3.36 -11.84 2.30
C TYR A 172 -2.67 -10.84 3.23
N LEU A 173 -1.89 -9.89 2.67
CA LEU A 173 -1.22 -8.87 3.46
C LEU A 173 -2.21 -7.90 4.13
N ILE A 174 -3.32 -7.56 3.44
CA ILE A 174 -4.39 -6.69 3.96
C ILE A 174 -5.08 -7.35 5.15
N ILE A 175 -5.48 -8.64 5.07
CA ILE A 175 -6.11 -9.34 6.20
C ILE A 175 -5.19 -9.39 7.41
N ASN A 176 -3.92 -9.79 7.22
CA ASN A 176 -2.99 -9.86 8.34
C ASN A 176 -2.75 -8.48 8.95
N HIS A 177 -2.68 -7.43 8.13
CA HIS A 177 -2.59 -6.07 8.63
C HIS A 177 -3.83 -5.68 9.45
N MET A 178 -5.03 -5.97 8.94
CA MET A 178 -6.31 -5.71 9.60
C MET A 178 -6.40 -6.38 10.96
N LEU A 179 -6.04 -7.66 11.06
CA LEU A 179 -6.05 -8.44 12.29
C LEU A 179 -4.98 -7.96 13.29
N SER A 180 -3.79 -7.57 12.81
CA SER A 180 -2.69 -7.09 13.67
C SER A 180 -2.88 -5.67 14.21
N ARG A 181 -3.68 -4.84 13.52
CA ARG A 181 -3.81 -3.39 13.77
C ARG A 181 -5.26 -2.92 13.81
N SER A 182 -6.16 -3.75 14.34
CA SER A 182 -7.60 -3.50 14.38
C SER A 182 -7.99 -2.19 15.07
N ASN A 183 -7.25 -1.76 16.09
CA ASN A 183 -7.50 -0.52 16.83
C ASN A 183 -7.43 0.76 15.97
N HIS A 184 -6.75 0.69 14.82
CA HIS A 184 -6.52 1.83 13.94
C HIS A 184 -7.53 1.92 12.78
N ILE A 185 -8.52 1.02 12.74
CA ILE A 185 -9.60 1.00 11.74
C ILE A 185 -9.04 1.14 10.29
N PRO A 186 -8.09 0.28 9.88
CA PRO A 186 -7.52 0.37 8.53
C PRO A 186 -8.58 0.06 7.46
N TYR A 187 -8.29 0.38 6.20
CA TYR A 187 -9.10 0.00 5.03
C TYR A 187 -10.62 0.32 5.10
N PRO A 188 -11.05 1.52 5.54
CA PRO A 188 -12.47 1.85 5.69
C PRO A 188 -13.25 1.72 4.38
N MET A 189 -12.62 2.04 3.24
CA MET A 189 -13.22 1.92 1.91
C MET A 189 -13.47 0.46 1.52
N LEU A 190 -12.51 -0.44 1.77
CA LEU A 190 -12.64 -1.87 1.47
C LEU A 190 -13.77 -2.49 2.30
N ILE A 191 -13.80 -2.22 3.60
CA ILE A 191 -14.85 -2.72 4.49
C ILE A 191 -16.23 -2.22 4.06
N SER A 192 -16.34 -0.94 3.69
CA SER A 192 -17.59 -0.36 3.19
C SER A 192 -18.06 -0.92 1.86
N ARG A 193 -17.16 -1.52 1.08
CA ARG A 193 -17.47 -2.16 -0.21
C ARG A 193 -17.90 -3.63 -0.05
N ILE A 194 -17.41 -4.29 1.00
CA ILE A 194 -17.74 -5.69 1.30
C ILE A 194 -19.07 -5.80 2.04
N LEU A 195 -19.32 -4.89 2.99
CA LEU A 195 -20.56 -4.81 3.78
C LEU A 195 -21.68 -4.12 3.00
#